data_AF-A0A158KRB9-F1
#
_entry.id   AF-A0A158KRB9-F1
#
_cell.length_a   1.000
_cell.length_b   1.000
_cell.length_c   1.000
_cell.angle_alpha   90.00
_cell.angle_beta   90.00
_cell.angle_gamma   90.00
#
_symmetry.space_group_name_H-M   'P 1'
#
loop_
_entity.id
_entity.type
_entity.pdbx_description
1 polymer ?
#
loop_
_entity_poly.entity_id
_entity_poly.type
_entity_poly.pdbx_seq_one_letter_code
_entity_poly.pdbx_strand_id
1 'polypeptide(L)' 'MFRKIEERRSLANWVRAAKAGRLGKVGQQQKPLTELEMELNRVKRELAEVKMERDLLKFATYFAKESR' A
#
# COMPACT_ATOMS: atom_id res chain seq x y z
N MET A 1 9.02 -3.96 5.98
CA MET A 1 9.27 -2.93 7.01
C MET A 1 9.33 -1.52 6.41
N PHE A 2 10.04 -1.31 5.29
CA PHE A 2 10.20 -0.01 4.62
C PHE A 2 8.89 0.74 4.28
N ARG A 3 7.87 0.05 3.72
CA ARG A 3 6.58 0.69 3.37
C ARG A 3 5.83 1.28 4.58
N LYS A 4 5.89 0.60 5.73
CA LYS A 4 5.19 1.02 6.96
C LYS A 4 5.83 2.24 7.64
N ILE A 5 7.12 2.46 7.42
CA ILE A 5 7.85 3.64 7.92
C ILE A 5 7.49 4.87 7.08
N GLU A 6 7.36 4.70 5.77
CA GLU A 6 6.96 5.78 4.85
C GLU A 6 5.52 6.27 5.11
N GLU A 7 4.61 5.35 5.40
CA GLU A 7 3.20 5.65 5.71
C GLU A 7 3.01 6.41 7.03
N ARG A 8 3.83 6.11 8.05
CA ARG A 8 3.81 6.88 9.31
C ARG A 8 4.38 8.29 9.13
N ARG A 9 5.40 8.44 8.28
CA ARG A 9 6.02 9.73 7.96
C ARG A 9 5.08 10.60 7.14
N SER A 10 4.36 10.03 6.18
CA SER A 10 3.38 10.75 5.37
C SER A 10 2.24 11.30 6.26
N LEU A 11 1.60 10.49 7.11
CA LEU A 11 0.54 10.98 7.98
C LEU A 11 1.02 12.11 8.92
N ALA A 12 2.18 11.95 9.55
CA ALA A 12 2.75 12.99 10.42
C ALA A 12 3.01 14.30 9.65
N ASN A 13 3.48 14.20 8.40
CA ASN A 13 3.70 15.36 7.55
C ASN A 13 2.39 16.05 7.14
N TRP A 14 1.32 15.29 6.92
CA TRP A 14 -0.01 15.84 6.62
C TRP A 14 -0.60 16.55 7.84
N VAL A 15 -0.49 15.97 9.03
CA VAL A 15 -0.92 16.60 10.29
C VAL A 15 -0.14 17.91 10.52
N ARG A 16 1.17 17.94 10.26
CA ARG A 16 1.97 19.18 10.35
C ARG A 16 1.55 20.22 9.31
N ALA A 17 1.29 19.79 8.07
CA ALA A 17 0.82 20.68 7.02
C ALA A 17 -0.56 21.28 7.34
N ALA A 18 -1.46 20.50 7.96
CA ALA A 18 -2.75 20.95 8.49
C ALA A 18 -2.58 22.04 9.53
N LYS A 19 -1.77 21.78 10.56
CA LYS A 19 -1.49 22.76 11.62
C LYS A 19 -0.85 24.04 11.09
N ALA A 20 -0.07 23.94 10.01
CA ALA A 20 0.57 25.09 9.37
C ALA A 20 -0.33 25.82 8.34
N GLY A 21 -1.59 25.40 8.14
CA GLY A 21 -2.49 25.98 7.13
C GLY A 21 -2.05 25.74 5.68
N ARG A 22 -1.18 24.74 5.45
CA ARG A 22 -0.58 24.44 4.13
C ARG A 22 -1.13 23.17 3.48
N LEU A 23 -2.24 22.62 3.96
CA LEU A 23 -2.86 21.41 3.36
C LEU A 23 -3.14 21.58 1.88
N GLY A 24 -3.64 22.73 1.46
CA GLY A 24 -3.92 23.00 0.04
C GLY A 24 -2.68 22.92 -0.86
N LYS A 25 -1.46 23.04 -0.28
CA LYS A 25 -0.18 22.93 -1.01
C LYS A 25 0.38 21.50 -1.04
N VAL A 26 -0.15 20.60 -0.23
CA VAL A 26 0.27 19.19 -0.21
C VAL A 26 -0.18 18.54 -1.51
N GLY A 27 0.74 17.88 -2.21
CA GLY A 27 0.44 17.20 -3.48
C GLY A 27 0.42 18.13 -4.71
N GLN A 28 0.51 19.45 -4.57
CA GLN A 28 0.55 20.37 -5.73
C GLN A 28 1.77 20.15 -6.64
N GLN A 29 2.87 19.66 -6.09
CA GLN A 29 4.08 19.32 -6.85
C GLN A 29 4.13 17.85 -7.26
N GLN A 30 3.11 17.06 -6.93
CA GLN A 30 3.06 15.66 -7.33
C GLN A 30 2.80 15.62 -8.83
N LYS A 31 3.79 15.13 -9.58
CA LYS A 31 3.65 14.90 -11.01
C LYS A 31 2.47 13.94 -11.22
N PRO A 32 1.57 14.23 -12.17
CA PRO A 32 0.61 13.24 -12.61
C PRO A 32 1.35 11.94 -12.95
N LEU A 33 0.83 10.82 -12.48
CA LEU A 33 1.41 9.52 -12.81
C LEU A 33 1.31 9.33 -14.31
N THR A 34 2.40 8.87 -14.92
CA THR A 34 2.37 8.41 -16.30
C THR A 34 1.49 7.17 -16.41
N GLU A 35 0.93 6.93 -17.60
CA GLU A 35 0.10 5.74 -17.88
C GLU A 35 0.81 4.45 -17.46
N LEU A 36 2.11 4.34 -17.75
CA LEU A 36 2.93 3.20 -17.35
C LEU A 36 3.01 3.02 -15.82
N GLU A 37 3.12 4.11 -15.06
CA GLU A 37 3.12 4.05 -13.60
C GLU A 37 1.76 3.66 -13.03
N MET A 38 0.67 4.06 -13.67
CA MET A 38 -0.69 3.65 -13.30
C MET A 38 -0.88 2.14 -13.52
N GLU A 39 -0.49 1.64 -14.69
CA GLU A 39 -0.52 0.22 -15.03
C GLU A 39 0.36 -0.60 -14.08
N LEU A 40 1.58 -0.13 -13.79
CA LEU A 40 2.47 -0.77 -12.83
C LEU A 40 1.84 -0.86 -11.44
N ASN A 41 1.15 0.19 -10.99
CA ASN A 41 0.45 0.19 -9.71
C ASN A 41 -0.74 -0.78 -9.70
N ARG A 42 -1.49 -0.86 -10.81
CA ARG A 42 -2.57 -1.85 -10.97
C ARG A 42 -2.05 -3.27 -10.85
N VAL A 43 -1.01 -3.61 -11.62
CA VAL A 43 -0.40 -4.94 -11.61
C VAL A 43 0.18 -5.28 -10.24
N LYS A 44 0.82 -4.32 -9.56
CA LYS A 44 1.33 -4.53 -8.19
C LYS A 44 0.21 -4.83 -7.19
N ARG A 45 -0.97 -4.24 -7.36
CA ARG A 45 -2.15 -4.50 -6.52
C ARG A 45 -2.70 -5.90 -6.78
N GLU A 46 -2.96 -6.24 -8.03
CA GLU A 46 -3.45 -7.57 -8.42
C GLU A 46 -2.49 -8.67 -7.94
N LEU A 47 -1.18 -8.47 -8.10
CA LEU A 47 -0.17 -9.39 -7.60
C LEU A 47 -0.20 -9.56 -6.08
N ALA A 48 -0.51 -8.51 -5.33
CA ALA A 48 -0.63 -8.59 -3.87
C ALA A 48 -1.87 -9.39 -3.45
N GLU A 49 -3.00 -9.18 -4.13
CA GLU A 49 -4.26 -9.91 -3.91
C GLU A 49 -4.06 -11.41 -4.18
N VAL A 50 -3.50 -11.78 -5.34
CA VAL A 50 -3.21 -13.18 -5.70
C VAL A 50 -2.24 -13.84 -4.72
N LYS A 51 -1.21 -13.12 -4.26
CA LYS A 51 -0.27 -13.66 -3.25
C LYS A 51 -0.97 -13.94 -1.93
N MET A 52 -1.85 -13.05 -1.49
CA MET A 52 -2.64 -13.25 -0.28
C MET A 52 -3.55 -14.48 -0.39
N GLU A 53 -4.30 -14.60 -1.49
CA GLU A 53 -5.17 -15.76 -1.74
C GLU A 53 -4.39 -17.07 -1.75
N ARG A 54 -3.26 -17.12 -2.47
CA ARG A 54 -2.36 -18.28 -2.49
C ARG A 54 -1.88 -18.64 -1.08
N ASP A 55 -1.51 -17.65 -0.27
CA ASP A 55 -0.99 -17.90 1.07
C ASP A 55 -2.10 -18.38 2.02
N LEU A 56 -3.33 -17.86 1.88
CA LEU A 56 -4.51 -18.39 2.57
C LEU A 56 -4.77 -19.87 2.23
N LEU A 57 -4.68 -20.24 0.94
CA LEU A 57 -4.84 -21.63 0.51
C LEU A 57 -3.77 -22.54 1.11
N LYS A 58 -2.51 -22.09 1.17
CA LYS A 58 -1.44 -22.84 1.84
C LYS A 58 -1.77 -23.09 3.31
N PHE A 59 -2.21 -22.05 4.03
CA PHE A 59 -2.62 -22.20 5.43
C PHE A 59 -3.78 -23.18 5.57
N ALA A 60 -4.81 -23.10 4.72
CA ALA A 60 -5.92 -24.05 4.73
C ALA A 60 -5.44 -25.50 4.53
N THR A 61 -4.50 -25.75 3.61
CA THR A 61 -3.94 -27.11 3.41
C THR A 61 -3.11 -27.59 4.61
N TYR A 62 -2.39 -26.70 5.29
CA TYR A 62 -1.66 -27.05 6.51
C TYR A 62 -2.64 -27.46 7.63
N PHE A 63 -3.66 -26.63 7.89
CA PHE A 63 -4.67 -26.94 8.91
C PHE A 63 -5.43 -28.24 8.60
N ALA A 64 -5.74 -28.51 7.33
CA ALA A 64 -6.41 -29.75 6.93
C ALA A 64 -5.54 -31.02 7.15
N LYS A 65 -4.21 -30.90 7.15
CA LYS A 65 -3.29 -32.01 7.46
C LYS A 65 -3.16 -32.22 8.96
N GLU A 66 -3.03 -31.14 9.73
CA GLU A 66 -2.81 -31.19 11.18
C GLU A 66 -4.08 -31.49 12.00
N SER A 67 -5.27 -31.33 11.42
CA SER A 67 -6.56 -31.62 12.10
C SER A 67 -6.97 -33.10 12.03
N ARG A 68 -6.05 -34.00 11.66
CA ARG A 68 -6.30 -35.43 11.46
C ARG A 68 -5.56 -36.28 12.49
#